data_AF-R6WNC0-F1
#
_entry.id   AF-R6WNC0-F1
#
_cell.length_a   1.000
_cell.length_b   1.000
_cell.length_c   1.000
_cell.angle_alpha   90.00
_cell.angle_beta   90.00
_cell.angle_gamma   90.00
#
_symmetry.space_group_name_H-M   'P 1'
#
loop_
_entity.id
_entity.type
_entity.pdbx_description
1 polymer ?
#
loop_
_entity_poly.entity_id
_entity_poly.type
_entity_poly.pdbx_seq_one_letter_code
_entity_poly.pdbx_strand_id
1 'polypeptide(L)'
;MAHITEEQIRKYYRHELEQADEIALLHHVAQCEYCAGKLAAGLPESQVLSVPRGLRTEILEQADRIPGRRQRQREYYRYCTRVALGMCMALGLMVSVNFMDNSAWQRVASWKNAVTELSTQRERTASSDEAARKQQYEKEQSKRLQEQKEKQRKYLEQRKQERTEPDSRRGAEKWFDQFK
;
A
#
# COMPACT_ATOMS: atom_id res chain seq x y z
N MET A 1 -38.29 -6.38 -33.91
CA MET A 1 -37.59 -7.00 -32.76
C MET A 1 -38.49 -6.79 -31.55
N ALA A 2 -38.83 -7.86 -30.82
CA ALA A 2 -39.76 -7.77 -29.70
C ALA A 2 -39.04 -7.17 -28.48
N HIS A 3 -39.61 -6.11 -27.91
CA HIS A 3 -39.16 -5.53 -26.64
C HIS A 3 -39.76 -6.29 -25.46
N ILE A 4 -39.10 -6.20 -24.31
CA ILE A 4 -39.58 -6.80 -23.07
C ILE A 4 -40.86 -6.11 -22.61
N THR A 5 -41.84 -6.90 -22.16
CA THR A 5 -43.11 -6.39 -21.64
C THR A 5 -42.98 -5.94 -20.19
N GLU A 6 -43.87 -5.06 -19.75
CA GLU A 6 -43.84 -4.53 -18.39
C GLU A 6 -44.15 -5.60 -17.33
N GLU A 7 -44.91 -6.63 -17.72
CA GLU A 7 -45.18 -7.78 -16.86
C GLU A 7 -43.92 -8.62 -16.61
N GLN A 8 -43.08 -8.81 -17.63
CA GLN A 8 -41.80 -9.51 -17.48
C GLN A 8 -40.85 -8.75 -16.55
N ILE A 9 -40.82 -7.41 -16.65
CA ILE A 9 -40.03 -6.55 -15.75
C ILE A 9 -40.54 -6.68 -14.30
N ARG A 10 -41.85 -6.66 -14.07
CA ARG A 10 -42.42 -6.82 -12.72
C ARG A 10 -42.13 -8.20 -12.14
N LYS A 11 -42.27 -9.27 -12.93
CA LYS A 11 -41.95 -10.62 -12.48
C LYS A 11 -40.46 -10.78 -12.17
N TYR A 12 -39.58 -10.13 -12.94
CA TYR A 12 -38.14 -10.07 -12.65
C TYR A 12 -37.88 -9.45 -11.27
N TYR A 13 -38.47 -8.29 -10.97
CA TYR A 13 -38.31 -7.64 -9.66
C TYR A 13 -38.95 -8.39 -8.48
N ARG A 14 -39.98 -9.21 -8.73
CA ARG A 14 -40.58 -10.10 -7.72
C ARG A 14 -39.88 -11.46 -7.61
N HIS A 15 -38.82 -11.70 -8.39
CA HIS A 15 -38.13 -12.99 -8.48
C HIS A 15 -39.08 -14.16 -8.84
N GLU A 16 -40.10 -13.89 -9.65
CA GLU A 16 -41.12 -14.85 -10.11
C GLU A 16 -40.80 -15.43 -11.50
N LEU A 17 -39.65 -15.09 -12.09
CA LEU A 17 -39.21 -15.62 -13.38
C LEU A 17 -38.41 -16.91 -13.20
N GLU A 18 -38.60 -17.87 -14.09
CA GLU A 18 -37.71 -19.03 -14.16
C GLU A 18 -36.31 -18.61 -14.63
N GLN A 19 -35.29 -19.34 -14.19
CA GLN A 19 -33.89 -18.98 -14.43
C GLN A 19 -33.54 -18.84 -15.93
N ALA A 20 -34.14 -19.66 -16.79
CA ALA A 20 -33.93 -19.58 -18.24
C ALA A 20 -34.48 -18.27 -18.83
N ASP A 21 -35.66 -17.84 -18.39
CA ASP A 21 -36.30 -16.61 -18.84
C ASP A 21 -35.60 -15.37 -18.27
N GLU A 22 -35.05 -15.46 -17.06
CA GLU A 22 -34.25 -14.40 -16.45
C GLU A 22 -32.98 -14.13 -17.26
N ILE A 23 -32.24 -15.18 -17.61
CA ILE A 23 -31.02 -15.06 -18.42
C ILE A 23 -31.36 -14.48 -19.81
N ALA A 24 -32.45 -14.95 -20.43
CA ALA A 24 -32.89 -14.43 -21.73
C ALA A 24 -33.26 -12.95 -21.67
N LEU A 25 -33.96 -12.53 -20.61
CA LEU A 25 -34.33 -11.14 -20.35
C LEU A 25 -33.08 -10.26 -20.17
N LEU A 26 -32.13 -10.68 -19.32
CA LEU A 26 -30.88 -9.95 -19.08
C LEU A 26 -30.00 -9.86 -20.33
N HIS A 27 -29.94 -10.94 -21.12
CA HIS A 27 -29.21 -10.95 -22.39
C HIS A 27 -29.82 -9.97 -23.40
N HIS A 28 -31.16 -9.87 -23.46
CA HIS A 28 -31.83 -8.87 -24.30
C HIS A 28 -31.56 -7.44 -23.81
N VAL A 29 -31.61 -7.19 -22.50
CA VAL A 29 -31.32 -5.88 -21.90
C VAL A 29 -29.89 -5.43 -22.20
N ALA A 30 -28.92 -6.34 -22.19
CA ALA A 30 -27.54 -6.03 -22.53
C ALA A 30 -27.35 -5.55 -23.98
N GLN A 31 -28.28 -5.91 -24.88
CA GLN A 31 -28.21 -5.58 -26.31
C GLN A 31 -29.21 -4.49 -26.74
N CYS A 32 -30.13 -4.08 -25.86
CA CYS A 32 -31.20 -3.13 -26.17
C CYS A 32 -31.24 -1.97 -25.17
N GLU A 33 -30.72 -0.82 -25.57
CA GLU A 33 -30.67 0.39 -24.74
C GLU A 33 -32.06 0.83 -24.25
N TYR A 34 -33.09 0.71 -25.09
CA TYR A 34 -34.47 1.05 -24.73
C TYR A 34 -34.99 0.19 -23.57
N CYS A 35 -34.76 -1.13 -23.65
CA CYS A 35 -35.17 -2.05 -22.60
C CYS A 35 -34.33 -1.88 -21.33
N ALA A 36 -33.06 -1.52 -21.44
CA ALA A 36 -32.22 -1.18 -20.29
C ALA A 36 -32.74 0.05 -19.54
N GLY A 37 -33.11 1.11 -20.26
CA GLY A 37 -33.74 2.29 -19.67
C GLY A 37 -35.07 1.96 -19.00
N LYS A 38 -35.92 1.17 -19.68
CA LYS A 38 -37.22 0.76 -19.13
C LYS A 38 -37.09 -0.14 -17.89
N LEU A 39 -36.08 -1.02 -17.86
CA LEU A 39 -35.77 -1.84 -16.68
C LEU A 39 -35.33 -0.94 -15.52
N ALA A 40 -34.36 -0.04 -15.74
CA ALA A 40 -33.86 0.87 -14.70
C ALA A 40 -34.96 1.78 -14.12
N ALA A 41 -35.90 2.24 -14.95
CA ALA A 41 -37.05 3.03 -14.52
C ALA A 41 -38.12 2.22 -13.75
N GLY A 42 -38.15 0.89 -13.93
CA GLY A 42 -39.09 -0.01 -13.25
C GLY A 42 -38.68 -0.41 -11.83
N LEU A 43 -37.55 0.10 -11.32
CA LEU A 43 -37.03 -0.22 -10.00
C LEU A 43 -37.97 0.34 -8.91
N PRO A 44 -38.53 -0.51 -8.02
CA PRO A 44 -39.41 -0.03 -6.95
C PRO A 44 -38.62 0.86 -5.97
N GLU A 45 -39.18 2.04 -5.64
CA GLU A 45 -38.56 3.01 -4.73
C GLU A 45 -38.22 2.42 -3.35
N SER A 46 -38.91 1.35 -2.92
CA SER A 46 -38.66 0.64 -1.67
C SER A 46 -37.31 -0.10 -1.62
N GLN A 47 -36.67 -0.36 -2.76
CA GLN A 47 -35.34 -0.96 -2.85
C GLN A 47 -34.22 0.07 -3.06
N VAL A 48 -34.57 1.36 -3.19
CA VAL A 48 -33.59 2.43 -3.27
C VAL A 48 -33.09 2.73 -1.85
N LEU A 49 -32.20 1.86 -1.36
CA LEU A 49 -31.52 2.07 -0.10
C LEU A 49 -30.65 3.33 -0.22
N SER A 50 -30.92 4.31 0.66
CA SER A 50 -30.11 5.52 0.73
C SER A 50 -28.68 5.12 1.10
N VAL A 51 -27.72 5.50 0.26
CA VAL A 51 -26.30 5.19 0.47
C VAL A 51 -25.84 5.81 1.81
N PRO A 52 -25.25 5.02 2.73
CA PRO A 52 -24.75 5.54 4.00
C PRO A 52 -23.65 6.59 3.77
N ARG A 53 -23.63 7.62 4.63
CA ARG A 53 -22.66 8.72 4.56
C ARG A 53 -21.24 8.16 4.78
N GLY A 54 -20.38 8.24 3.75
CA GLY A 54 -19.00 7.71 3.76
C GLY A 54 -18.70 6.67 2.69
N LEU A 55 -19.71 5.96 2.16
CA LEU A 55 -19.48 4.96 1.11
C LEU A 55 -19.02 5.60 -0.22
N ARG A 56 -19.48 6.82 -0.52
CA ARG A 56 -19.06 7.55 -1.72
C ARG A 56 -17.57 7.88 -1.70
N THR A 57 -17.02 8.28 -0.56
CA THR A 57 -15.60 8.64 -0.45
C THR A 57 -14.70 7.42 -0.59
N GLU A 58 -15.12 6.27 -0.04
CA GLU A 58 -14.40 5.01 -0.15
C GLU A 58 -14.44 4.43 -1.57
N ILE A 59 -15.60 4.49 -2.25
CA ILE A 59 -15.72 4.09 -3.67
C ILE A 59 -14.92 5.02 -4.58
N LEU A 60 -14.92 6.33 -4.31
CA LEU A 60 -14.10 7.30 -5.07
C LEU A 60 -12.61 7.05 -4.89
N GLU A 61 -12.15 6.80 -3.66
CA GLU A 61 -10.75 6.46 -3.36
C GLU A 61 -10.33 5.13 -4.02
N GLN A 62 -11.24 4.15 -4.06
CA GLN A 62 -11.00 2.88 -4.72
C GLN A 62 -11.04 2.97 -6.25
N ALA A 63 -11.88 3.85 -6.81
CA ALA A 63 -11.92 4.14 -8.24
C ALA A 63 -10.67 4.88 -8.72
N ASP A 64 -10.12 5.80 -7.91
CA ASP A 64 -8.84 6.47 -8.17
C ASP A 64 -7.63 5.51 -8.13
N ARG A 65 -7.78 4.36 -7.46
CA ARG A 65 -6.76 3.30 -7.43
C ARG A 65 -6.76 2.43 -8.70
N ILE A 66 -7.76 2.55 -9.57
CA ILE A 66 -7.79 1.88 -10.87
C ILE A 66 -6.80 2.61 -11.80
N PRO A 67 -5.71 1.98 -12.25
CA PRO A 67 -4.69 2.67 -13.05
C PRO A 67 -5.34 3.17 -14.33
N GLY A 68 -5.44 4.50 -14.45
CA GLY A 68 -6.05 5.14 -15.61
C GLY A 68 -5.36 4.72 -16.91
N ARG A 69 -6.07 4.83 -18.03
CA ARG A 69 -5.63 4.45 -19.39
C ARG A 69 -4.20 4.92 -19.74
N ARG A 70 -3.79 6.08 -19.18
CA ARG A 70 -2.47 6.71 -19.36
C ARG A 70 -1.32 5.97 -18.65
N GLN A 71 -1.58 5.33 -17.52
CA GLN A 71 -0.57 4.56 -16.77
C GLN A 71 -0.30 3.20 -17.42
N ARG A 72 -1.36 2.54 -17.91
CA ARG A 72 -1.26 1.31 -18.73
C ARG A 72 -0.45 1.51 -20.01
N GLN A 73 -0.60 2.67 -20.66
CA GLN A 73 0.21 3.05 -21.82
C GLN A 73 1.69 3.22 -21.45
N ARG A 74 2.01 3.85 -20.31
CA ARG A 74 3.42 4.01 -19.86
C ARG A 74 4.10 2.67 -19.61
N GLU A 75 3.40 1.71 -19.02
CA GLU A 75 3.91 0.35 -18.82
C GLU A 75 4.16 -0.35 -20.16
N TYR A 76 3.22 -0.22 -21.10
CA TYR A 76 3.37 -0.74 -22.45
C TYR A 76 4.59 -0.13 -23.20
N TYR A 77 4.79 1.19 -23.11
CA TYR A 77 5.96 1.86 -23.70
C TYR A 77 7.27 1.44 -23.03
N ARG A 78 7.30 1.26 -21.70
CA ARG A 78 8.48 0.74 -20.98
C ARG A 78 8.85 -0.68 -21.40
N TYR A 79 7.85 -1.52 -21.66
CA TYR A 79 8.08 -2.87 -22.17
C TYR A 79 8.59 -2.84 -23.62
N CYS A 80 7.90 -2.12 -24.51
CA CYS A 80 8.25 -2.02 -25.92
C CYS A 80 9.65 -1.43 -26.14
N THR A 81 10.02 -0.38 -25.39
CA THR A 81 11.36 0.21 -25.45
C THR A 81 12.45 -0.75 -24.99
N ARG A 82 12.23 -1.56 -23.94
CA ARG A 82 13.20 -2.58 -23.51
C ARG A 82 13.41 -3.65 -24.58
N VAL A 83 12.35 -4.12 -25.21
CA VAL A 83 12.42 -5.13 -26.28
C VAL A 83 13.10 -4.55 -27.53
N ALA A 84 12.72 -3.34 -27.94
CA ALA A 84 13.33 -2.65 -29.08
C ALA A 84 14.83 -2.40 -28.86
N LEU A 85 15.23 -1.94 -27.66
CA LEU A 85 16.65 -1.78 -27.32
C LEU A 85 17.41 -3.11 -27.34
N GLY A 86 16.79 -4.21 -26.88
CA GLY A 86 17.38 -5.55 -26.98
C GLY A 86 17.60 -6.00 -28.43
N MET A 87 16.61 -5.79 -29.30
CA MET A 87 16.75 -6.07 -30.74
C MET A 87 17.80 -5.17 -31.41
N CYS A 88 17.80 -3.87 -31.14
CA CYS A 88 18.78 -2.94 -31.70
C CYS A 88 20.20 -3.26 -31.22
N MET A 89 20.38 -3.67 -29.96
CA MET A 89 21.68 -4.13 -29.45
C MET A 89 22.13 -5.44 -30.12
N ALA A 90 21.22 -6.41 -30.32
CA ALA A 90 21.56 -7.66 -30.98
C ALA A 90 21.94 -7.45 -32.46
N LEU A 91 21.20 -6.61 -33.18
CA LEU A 91 21.52 -6.22 -34.55
C LEU A 91 22.81 -5.40 -34.62
N GLY A 92 23.00 -4.47 -33.67
CA GLY A 92 24.23 -3.68 -33.55
C GLY A 92 25.46 -4.55 -33.29
N LEU A 93 25.35 -5.58 -32.44
CA LEU A 93 26.40 -6.57 -32.24
C LEU A 93 26.66 -7.36 -33.51
N MET A 94 25.64 -7.95 -34.15
CA MET A 94 25.81 -8.66 -35.42
C MET A 94 26.50 -7.81 -36.50
N VAL A 95 26.09 -6.56 -36.69
CA VAL A 95 26.72 -5.66 -37.67
C VAL A 95 28.14 -5.28 -37.26
N SER A 96 28.38 -4.98 -35.98
CA SER A 96 29.73 -4.62 -35.51
C SER A 96 30.70 -5.80 -35.49
N VAL A 97 30.27 -7.05 -35.27
CA VAL A 97 31.14 -8.23 -35.40
C VAL A 97 31.51 -8.48 -36.87
N ASN A 98 30.61 -8.16 -37.80
CA ASN A 98 30.91 -8.21 -39.24
C ASN A 98 31.80 -7.06 -39.72
N PHE A 99 31.92 -5.96 -38.97
CA PHE A 99 32.64 -4.75 -39.37
C PHE A 99 33.91 -4.45 -38.56
N MET A 100 34.17 -5.15 -37.43
CA MET A 100 35.30 -4.88 -36.55
C MET A 100 36.33 -6.02 -36.50
N ASP A 101 37.43 -5.83 -37.20
CA ASP A 101 38.72 -6.46 -36.91
C ASP A 101 39.23 -6.02 -35.51
N ASN A 102 39.66 -7.02 -34.72
CA ASN A 102 40.47 -7.11 -33.48
C ASN A 102 40.46 -5.99 -32.40
N SER A 103 40.23 -4.72 -32.74
CA SER A 103 40.20 -3.56 -31.83
C SER A 103 38.97 -3.48 -30.92
N ALA A 104 37.86 -4.15 -31.28
CA ALA A 104 36.61 -4.14 -30.50
C ALA A 104 36.73 -4.90 -29.18
N TRP A 105 37.43 -6.05 -29.22
CA TRP A 105 37.58 -6.97 -28.09
C TRP A 105 38.34 -6.32 -26.93
N GLN A 106 39.30 -5.44 -27.22
CA GLN A 106 40.02 -4.68 -26.19
C GLN A 106 39.11 -3.68 -25.45
N ARG A 107 38.17 -3.02 -26.15
CA ARG A 107 37.24 -2.07 -25.51
C ARG A 107 36.16 -2.78 -24.69
N VAL A 108 35.65 -3.92 -25.15
CA VAL A 108 34.66 -4.72 -24.41
C VAL A 108 35.27 -5.34 -23.14
N ALA A 109 36.53 -5.78 -23.22
CA ALA A 109 37.26 -6.26 -22.04
C ALA A 109 37.47 -5.14 -21.00
N SER A 110 37.83 -3.94 -21.45
CA SER A 110 37.94 -2.75 -20.57
C SER A 110 36.61 -2.39 -19.89
N TRP A 111 35.49 -2.47 -20.63
CA TRP A 111 34.16 -2.19 -20.08
C TRP A 111 33.69 -3.19 -19.03
N LYS A 112 33.97 -4.49 -19.21
CA LYS A 112 33.65 -5.51 -18.20
C LYS A 112 34.34 -5.20 -16.88
N ASN A 113 35.62 -4.82 -16.92
CA ASN A 113 36.40 -4.48 -15.74
C ASN A 113 35.85 -3.24 -15.02
N ALA A 114 35.47 -2.20 -15.78
CA ALA A 114 34.88 -0.98 -15.22
C ALA A 114 33.51 -1.22 -14.54
N VAL A 115 32.67 -2.10 -15.13
CA VAL A 115 31.36 -2.44 -14.54
C VAL A 115 31.52 -3.25 -13.25
N THR A 116 32.46 -4.20 -13.21
CA THR A 116 32.75 -4.97 -11.99
C THR A 116 33.33 -4.13 -10.86
N GLU A 117 34.07 -3.08 -11.19
CA GLU A 117 34.62 -2.14 -10.21
C GLU A 117 33.51 -1.24 -9.63
N LEU A 118 32.55 -0.81 -10.46
CA LEU A 118 31.39 -0.05 -10.02
C LEU A 118 30.44 -0.85 -9.11
N SER A 119 30.21 -2.14 -9.41
CA SER A 119 29.35 -3.00 -8.59
C SER A 119 29.98 -3.27 -7.22
N THR A 120 31.28 -3.55 -7.18
CA THR A 120 32.01 -3.76 -5.92
C THR A 120 32.16 -2.49 -5.09
N GLN A 121 32.22 -1.31 -5.72
CA GLN A 121 32.21 -0.03 -5.01
C GLN A 121 30.84 0.24 -4.36
N ARG A 122 29.74 -0.06 -5.05
CA ARG A 122 28.37 0.09 -4.54
C ARG A 122 28.06 -0.84 -3.35
N GLU A 123 28.56 -2.07 -3.39
CA GLU A 123 28.43 -3.03 -2.29
C GLU A 123 29.19 -2.57 -1.04
N ARG A 124 30.41 -2.02 -1.20
CA ARG A 124 31.19 -1.45 -0.10
C ARG A 124 30.50 -0.25 0.56
N THR A 125 29.90 0.65 -0.23
CA THR A 125 29.14 1.77 0.33
C THR A 125 27.88 1.32 1.06
N ALA A 126 27.16 0.33 0.52
CA ALA A 126 25.95 -0.21 1.16
C ALA A 126 26.26 -0.91 2.50
N SER A 127 27.36 -1.67 2.57
CA SER A 127 27.82 -2.31 3.80
C SER A 127 28.25 -1.30 4.87
N SER A 128 28.94 -0.22 4.45
CA SER A 128 29.34 0.88 5.35
C SER A 128 28.13 1.60 5.95
N ASP A 129 27.10 1.88 5.14
CA ASP A 129 25.88 2.55 5.59
C ASP A 129 25.07 1.69 6.56
N GLU A 130 25.01 0.37 6.34
CA GLU A 130 24.33 -0.56 7.23
C GLU A 130 25.04 -0.68 8.59
N ALA A 131 26.38 -0.72 8.60
CA ALA A 131 27.17 -0.74 9.82
C ALA A 131 26.99 0.54 10.66
N ALA A 132 26.94 1.71 10.02
CA ALA A 132 26.69 2.99 10.69
C ALA A 132 25.30 3.02 11.37
N ARG A 133 24.27 2.49 10.71
CA ARG A 133 22.91 2.39 11.28
C ARG A 133 22.84 1.46 12.50
N LYS A 134 23.51 0.31 12.45
CA LYS A 134 23.57 -0.63 13.59
C LYS A 134 24.23 0.03 14.82
N GLN A 135 25.34 0.74 14.63
CA GLN A 135 26.01 1.46 15.71
C GLN A 135 25.15 2.58 16.31
N GLN A 136 24.38 3.31 15.48
CA GLN A 136 23.46 4.33 15.98
C GLN A 136 22.34 3.72 16.84
N TYR A 137 21.77 2.60 16.38
CA TYR A 137 20.72 1.90 17.13
C TYR A 137 21.20 1.36 18.49
N GLU A 138 22.41 0.78 18.55
CA GLU A 138 23.01 0.30 19.80
C GLU A 138 23.31 1.44 20.79
N LYS A 139 23.78 2.59 20.29
CA LYS A 139 23.97 3.81 21.10
C LYS A 139 22.63 4.32 21.68
N GLU A 140 21.56 4.25 20.90
CA GLU A 140 20.24 4.69 21.36
C GLU A 140 19.66 3.73 22.39
N GLN A 141 19.83 2.42 22.20
CA GLN A 141 19.43 1.39 23.16
C GLN A 141 20.17 1.53 24.49
N SER A 142 21.50 1.70 24.45
CA SER A 142 22.30 1.89 25.67
C SER A 142 21.93 3.17 26.42
N LYS A 143 21.62 4.26 25.70
CA LYS A 143 21.11 5.50 26.30
C LYS A 143 19.76 5.30 26.99
N ARG A 144 18.80 4.65 26.33
CA ARG A 144 17.49 4.33 26.95
C ARG A 144 17.63 3.48 28.20
N LEU A 145 18.55 2.51 28.20
CA LEU A 145 18.83 1.67 29.35
C LEU A 145 19.45 2.46 30.51
N GLN A 146 20.37 3.40 30.21
CA GLN A 146 20.95 4.29 31.23
C GLN A 146 19.89 5.20 31.85
N GLU A 147 19.01 5.80 31.04
CA GLU A 147 17.92 6.64 31.52
C GLU A 147 16.95 5.86 32.42
N GLN A 148 16.62 4.61 32.08
CA GLN A 148 15.82 3.75 32.94
C GLN A 148 16.51 3.45 34.27
N LYS A 149 17.81 3.11 34.26
CA LYS A 149 18.58 2.85 35.48
C LYS A 149 18.67 4.09 36.37
N GLU A 150 18.82 5.27 35.78
CA GLU A 150 18.86 6.53 36.53
C GLU A 150 17.50 6.85 37.18
N LYS A 151 16.41 6.67 36.44
CA LYS A 151 15.04 6.80 36.98
C LYS A 151 14.80 5.84 38.14
N GLN A 152 15.23 4.58 38.00
CA GLN A 152 15.14 3.59 39.09
C GLN A 152 15.96 4.00 40.32
N ARG A 153 17.19 4.53 40.13
CA ARG A 153 18.02 5.02 41.24
C ARG A 153 17.35 6.20 41.96
N LYS A 154 16.86 7.19 41.22
CA LYS A 154 16.13 8.34 41.78
C LYS A 154 14.89 7.92 42.57
N TYR A 155 14.12 6.96 42.05
CA TYR A 155 12.97 6.40 42.76
C TYR A 155 13.37 5.69 44.07
N LEU A 156 14.45 4.90 44.05
CA LEU A 156 14.96 4.24 45.25
C LEU A 156 15.51 5.22 46.29
N GLU A 157 16.12 6.32 45.85
CA GLU A 157 16.59 7.40 46.72
C GLU A 157 15.44 8.17 47.36
N GLN A 158 14.39 8.52 46.59
CA GLN A 158 13.15 9.09 47.13
C GLN A 158 12.52 8.18 48.19
N ARG A 159 12.40 6.88 47.90
CA ARG A 159 11.84 5.91 48.84
C ARG A 159 12.71 5.70 50.09
N LYS A 160 14.01 5.97 50.01
CA LYS A 160 14.91 5.99 51.17
C LYS A 160 14.71 7.27 51.99
N GLN A 161 14.59 8.44 51.34
CA GLN A 161 14.30 9.71 51.99
C GLN A 161 12.96 9.69 52.74
N GLU A 162 11.89 9.19 52.11
CA GLU A 162 10.58 8.98 52.74
C GLU A 162 10.63 8.04 53.94
N ARG A 163 11.54 7.05 53.94
CA ARG A 163 11.72 6.11 55.05
C ARG A 163 12.58 6.69 56.18
N THR A 164 13.43 7.66 55.88
CA THR A 164 14.28 8.35 56.86
C THR A 164 13.68 9.64 57.41
N GLU A 165 12.61 10.17 56.83
CA GLU A 165 11.77 11.16 57.49
C GLU A 165 11.04 10.47 58.66
N PRO A 166 11.34 10.85 59.93
CA PRO A 166 10.62 10.29 61.06
C PRO A 166 9.17 10.76 61.00
N ASP A 167 8.25 9.79 61.07
CA ASP A 167 6.84 9.98 61.44
C ASP A 167 6.76 10.60 62.83
N SER A 168 6.95 11.92 62.87
CA SER A 168 6.92 12.73 64.08
C SER A 168 6.19 14.02 63.75
N ARG A 169 4.93 14.03 64.17
CA ARG A 169 4.04 15.20 64.37
C ARG A 169 3.37 15.75 63.11
N ARG A 170 2.17 15.22 62.83
CA ARG A 170 0.98 16.05 62.55
C ARG A 170 -0.36 15.31 62.38
N GLY A 171 -0.39 13.97 62.36
CA GLY A 171 -1.64 13.22 62.15
C GLY A 171 -2.42 12.83 63.41
N ALA A 172 -1.72 12.47 64.50
CA ALA A 172 -2.36 11.82 65.64
C ALA A 172 -2.91 12.78 66.72
N GLU A 173 -2.40 14.02 66.79
CA GLU A 173 -2.83 14.99 67.82
C GLU A 173 -4.21 15.61 67.51
N LYS A 174 -4.66 15.60 66.24
CA LYS A 174 -5.99 16.14 65.88
C LYS A 174 -7.16 15.22 66.21
N TRP A 175 -6.92 13.94 66.50
CA TRP A 175 -8.00 12.98 66.78
C TRP A 175 -8.38 12.93 68.26
N PHE A 176 -7.46 13.30 69.17
CA PHE A 176 -7.71 13.24 70.61
C PHE A 176 -8.39 14.49 71.20
N ASP A 177 -8.33 15.65 70.53
CA ASP A 177 -8.98 16.90 70.99
C ASP A 177 -10.49 16.97 70.66
N GLN A 178 -11.05 15.99 69.94
CA GLN A 178 -12.47 15.97 69.59
C GLN A 178 -13.35 15.21 70.61
N PHE A 179 -12.76 14.58 71.63
CA PHE A 179 -13.44 13.74 72.61
C PHE A 179 -13.15 14.13 74.08
N LYS A 180 -12.89 15.41 74.35
CA LYS A 180 -12.83 15.96 75.72
C LYS A 180 -13.53 17.32 75.79
#